data_AF-A0A5C7XA97-F1
#
_entry.id   AF-A0A5C7XA97-F1
#
_cell.length_a   1.000
_cell.length_b   1.000
_cell.length_c   1.000
_cell.angle_alpha   90.00
_cell.angle_beta   90.00
_cell.angle_gamma   90.00
#
_symmetry.space_group_name_H-M   'P 1'
#
loop_
_entity.id
_entity.type
_entity.pdbx_description
1 polymer ?
#
loop_
_entity_poly.entity_id
_entity_poly.type
_entity_poly.pdbx_seq_one_letter_code
_entity_poly.pdbx_strand_id
1 'polypeptide(L)' 'ADEQGRVPELWLIPPGESPKSLGIVSIDRAHTVSVPEPLREALKQGAVLAITLEPQGGAPQGIATGPIIAKGDLVTL' A
#
# COMPACT_ATOMS: atom_id res chain seq x y z
N ALA A 1 -1.41 14.13 -6.85
CA ALA A 1 -0.04 13.71 -7.21
C ALA A 1 0.92 14.69 -6.56
N ASP A 2 2.15 14.28 -6.26
CA ASP A 2 3.17 15.22 -5.77
C ASP A 2 3.72 16.10 -6.91
N GLU A 3 4.69 16.97 -6.59
CA GLU A 3 5.33 17.89 -7.54
C GLU A 3 6.03 17.18 -8.73
N GLN A 4 6.33 15.88 -8.58
CA GLN A 4 7.00 15.05 -9.58
C GLN A 4 6.00 14.18 -10.36
N GLY A 5 4.70 14.35 -10.13
CA GLY A 5 3.64 13.57 -10.77
C GLY A 5 3.45 12.16 -10.19
N ARG A 6 4.05 11.86 -9.04
CA ARG A 6 3.91 10.56 -8.36
C ARG A 6 2.58 10.45 -7.64
N VAL A 7 2.09 9.23 -7.55
CA VAL A 7 0.81 8.88 -6.91
C VAL A 7 1.04 7.99 -5.70
N PRO A 8 0.25 8.12 -4.63
CA PRO A 8 0.38 7.23 -3.48
C PRO A 8 -0.20 5.85 -3.82
N GLU A 9 0.52 4.79 -3.45
CA GLU A 9 0.03 3.41 -3.58
C GLU A 9 0.03 2.73 -2.22
N LEU A 10 -1.07 2.05 -1.90
CA LEU A 10 -1.25 1.33 -0.65
C LEU A 10 -0.74 -0.11 -0.81
N TRP A 11 -0.01 -0.58 0.20
CA TRP A 11 0.58 -1.91 0.24
C TRP A 11 0.18 -2.65 1.49
N LEU A 12 -0.07 -3.96 1.35
CA LEU A 12 -0.11 -4.92 2.44
C LEU A 12 1.22 -5.69 2.47
N ILE A 13 1.89 -5.68 3.60
CA ILE A 13 3.18 -6.35 3.80
C ILE A 13 3.00 -7.41 4.89
N PRO A 14 2.79 -8.68 4.52
CA PRO A 14 2.69 -9.76 5.50
C PRO A 14 4.07 -10.06 6.13
N PRO A 15 4.12 -10.66 7.34
CA PRO A 15 5.38 -11.00 8.00
C PRO A 15 6.24 -11.93 7.14
N GLY A 16 7.44 -11.48 6.76
CA GLY A 16 8.39 -12.26 5.97
C GLY A 16 8.01 -12.46 4.49
N GLU A 17 6.97 -11.78 4.01
CA GLU A 17 6.54 -11.83 2.61
C GLU A 17 6.80 -10.50 1.89
N SER A 18 6.86 -10.56 0.56
CA SER A 18 6.96 -9.35 -0.26
C SER A 18 5.70 -8.48 -0.15
N PRO A 19 5.82 -7.14 -0.30
CA PRO A 19 4.67 -6.24 -0.39
C PRO A 19 3.71 -6.64 -1.50
N LYS A 20 2.41 -6.54 -1.21
CA LYS A 20 1.32 -6.80 -2.16
C LYS A 20 0.53 -5.51 -2.33
N SER A 21 0.44 -5.01 -3.56
CA SER A 21 -0.30 -3.79 -3.85
C SER A 21 -1.79 -3.98 -3.56
N LEU A 22 -2.37 -3.00 -2.88
CA LEU A 22 -3.82 -2.82 -2.73
C LEU A 22 -4.35 -1.69 -3.64
N GLY A 23 -3.46 -1.05 -4.41
CA GLY A 23 -3.80 -0.04 -5.42
C GLY A 23 -3.56 1.41 -5.00
N ILE A 24 -3.72 2.29 -5.99
CA ILE A 24 -3.52 3.73 -5.84
C ILE A 24 -4.59 4.32 -4.93
N VAL A 25 -4.17 5.22 -4.03
CA VAL A 25 -5.08 5.91 -3.11
C VAL A 25 -5.15 7.42 -3.36
N SER A 26 -6.13 8.09 -2.77
CA SER A 26 -6.19 9.56 -2.82
C SER A 26 -5.42 10.16 -1.66
N ILE A 27 -4.72 11.27 -1.90
CA ILE A 27 -4.16 12.13 -0.85
C ILE A 27 -5.13 13.23 -0.41
N ASP A 28 -6.21 13.48 -1.15
CA ASP A 28 -7.07 14.65 -0.98
C ASP A 28 -8.39 14.34 -0.27
N ARG A 29 -8.74 13.05 -0.20
CA ARG A 29 -9.98 12.58 0.43
C ARG A 29 -9.78 11.21 1.07
N ALA A 30 -10.66 10.89 2.01
CA ALA A 30 -10.77 9.53 2.51
C ALA A 30 -11.00 8.54 1.35
N HIS A 31 -10.31 7.41 1.40
CA HIS A 31 -10.41 6.38 0.38
C HIS A 31 -10.59 5.01 1.05
N THR A 32 -11.59 4.26 0.60
CA THR A 32 -11.83 2.89 1.04
C THR A 32 -11.31 1.94 -0.03
N VAL A 33 -10.46 1.02 0.37
CA VAL A 33 -9.90 0.00 -0.52
C VAL A 33 -10.49 -1.35 -0.16
N SER A 34 -11.16 -1.98 -1.12
CA SER A 34 -11.62 -3.36 -0.98
C SER A 34 -10.44 -4.30 -1.07
N VAL A 35 -10.14 -5.03 0.01
CA VAL A 35 -9.05 -6.01 0.01
C VAL A 35 -9.49 -7.26 -0.78
N PRO A 36 -8.75 -7.65 -1.84
CA PRO A 36 -9.04 -8.86 -2.61
C PRO A 36 -9.09 -10.10 -1.72
N GLU A 37 -10.00 -11.02 -2.02
CA GLU A 37 -10.22 -12.23 -1.22
C GLU A 37 -8.92 -13.01 -0.93
N PRO A 38 -8.00 -13.23 -1.88
CA PRO A 38 -6.74 -13.96 -1.60
C PRO A 38 -5.80 -13.25 -0.62
N LEU A 39 -6.00 -11.95 -0.38
CA LEU A 39 -5.17 -11.14 0.50
C LEU A 39 -5.75 -10.96 1.91
N ARG A 40 -7.00 -11.38 2.14
CA ARG A 40 -7.66 -11.16 3.44
C ARG A 40 -7.01 -11.93 4.57
N GLU A 41 -6.53 -13.14 4.33
CA GLU A 41 -5.80 -13.96 5.33
C GLU A 41 -4.46 -13.32 5.74
N ALA A 42 -3.94 -12.40 4.94
CA ALA A 42 -2.74 -11.64 5.27
C ALA A 42 -3.03 -10.40 6.13
N LEU A 43 -4.29 -10.00 6.31
CA LEU A 43 -4.71 -8.94 7.24
C LEU A 43 -4.74 -9.47 8.68
N LYS A 44 -3.57 -9.78 9.22
CA LYS A 44 -3.41 -10.36 10.55
C LYS A 44 -2.35 -9.58 11.34
N GLN A 45 -2.34 -9.82 12.65
CA GLN A 45 -1.34 -9.23 13.54
C GLN A 45 0.08 -9.44 13.01
N GLY A 46 0.87 -8.37 13.01
CA GLY A 46 2.24 -8.36 12.51
C GLY A 46 2.38 -8.03 11.03
N ALA A 47 1.28 -7.95 10.26
CA ALA A 47 1.32 -7.34 8.95
C ALA A 47 1.51 -5.82 9.07
N VAL A 48 2.06 -5.20 8.02
CA VAL A 48 2.25 -3.75 7.93
C VAL A 48 1.46 -3.22 6.74
N LEU A 49 0.76 -2.10 6.93
CA LEU A 49 0.31 -1.28 5.82
C LEU A 49 1.34 -0.19 5.55
N ALA A 50 1.65 0.04 4.28
CA ALA A 50 2.56 1.09 3.87
C ALA A 50 2.00 1.88 2.69
N ILE A 51 2.42 3.13 2.55
CA ILE A 51 2.13 3.96 1.39
C ILE A 51 3.46 4.40 0.78
N THR A 52 3.64 4.18 -0.52
CA THR A 52 4.78 4.68 -1.29
C THR A 52 4.34 5.74 -2.31
N LEU A 53 5.28 6.57 -2.78
CA LEU A 53 5.06 7.47 -3.92
C LEU A 53 5.57 6.84 -5.21
N GLU A 54 4.67 6.29 -6.01
CA GLU A 54 4.98 5.57 -7.26
C GLU A 54 4.83 6.46 -8.51
N PRO A 55 5.42 6.09 -9.66
CA PRO A 55 5.17 6.75 -10.93
C PRO A 55 3.68 6.86 -11.26
N GLN A 56 3.32 7.76 -12.18
CA GLN A 56 1.95 7.87 -12.66
C GLN A 56 1.46 6.52 -13.20
N GLY A 57 0.32 6.03 -12.68
CA GLY A 57 -0.20 4.70 -13.00
C GLY A 57 0.15 3.61 -11.97
N GLY A 58 0.97 3.93 -10.96
CA GLY A 58 1.34 3.04 -9.87
C GLY A 58 2.67 2.31 -10.12
N ALA A 59 2.98 1.38 -9.22
CA ALA A 59 4.17 0.56 -9.23
C ALA A 59 4.21 -0.36 -10.45
N PRO A 60 5.24 -0.23 -11.31
CA PRO A 60 5.44 -1.16 -12.41
C PRO A 60 5.61 -2.59 -11.89
N GLN A 61 4.97 -3.56 -12.55
CA GLN A 61 5.08 -5.00 -12.23
C GLN A 61 4.62 -5.37 -10.79
N GLY A 62 3.96 -4.46 -10.07
CA GLY A 62 3.57 -4.68 -8.68
C GLY A 62 4.73 -4.66 -7.69
N ILE A 63 5.85 -4.02 -8.05
CA ILE A 63 7.03 -3.85 -7.19
C ILE A 63 7.13 -2.39 -6.79
N ALA A 64 7.12 -2.11 -5.49
CA ALA A 64 7.29 -0.74 -4.98
C ALA A 64 8.62 -0.14 -5.46
N THR A 65 8.55 1.06 -6.06
CA THR A 65 9.72 1.78 -6.59
C THR A 65 9.98 3.09 -5.85
N GLY A 66 8.96 3.60 -5.16
CA GLY A 66 8.97 4.90 -4.50
C GLY A 66 9.49 4.89 -3.06
N PRO A 67 9.74 6.10 -2.50
CA PRO A 67 9.95 6.23 -1.06
C PRO A 67 8.66 5.89 -0.31
N ILE A 68 8.79 5.26 0.86
CA ILE A 68 7.69 5.07 1.81
C ILE A 68 7.41 6.40 2.51
N ILE A 69 6.16 6.84 2.50
CA ILE A 69 5.71 8.10 3.11
C ILE A 69 4.81 7.90 4.33
N ALA A 70 4.25 6.70 4.50
CA ALA A 70 3.50 6.31 5.68
C ALA A 70 3.63 4.80 5.90
N LYS A 71 3.61 4.36 7.16
CA LYS A 71 3.55 2.95 7.53
C LYS A 71 2.87 2.76 8.88
N GLY A 72 2.20 1.64 9.08
CA GLY A 72 1.58 1.28 10.35
C GLY A 72 1.38 -0.23 10.49
N ASP A 73 1.61 -0.73 11.70
CA ASP A 73 1.45 -2.14 12.03
C ASP A 73 -0.04 -2.47 12.22
N LEU A 74 -0.45 -3.64 11.75
CA LEU A 74 -1.74 -4.24 12.11
C LEU A 74 -1.61 -4.87 13.48
N VAL A 75 -2.38 -4.33 14.42
CA VAL A 75 -2.50 -4.82 15.79
C VAL A 75 -3.93 -5.28 16.06
N THR A 76 -4.07 -6.36 16.81
CA THR A 76 -5.35 -6.74 17.40
C THR A 76 -5.60 -5.83 18.61
N LEU A 77 -6.81 -5.30 18.74
CA LEU A 77 -7.22 -4.50 19.91
C LEU A 77 -7.51 -5.39 21.12
#